data_AF-A0A5M8QS17-F1
#
_entry.id   AF-A0A5M8QS17-F1
#
_cell.length_a   1.000
_cell.length_b   1.000
_cell.length_c   1.000
_cell.angle_alpha   90.00
_cell.angle_beta   90.00
_cell.angle_gamma   90.00
#
_symmetry.space_group_name_H-M   'P 1'
#
loop_
_entity.id
_entity.type
_entity.pdbx_description
1 polymer ?
#
loop_
_entity_poly.entity_id
_entity_poly.type
_entity_poly.pdbx_seq_one_letter_code
_entity_poly.pdbx_strand_id
1 'polypeptide(L)'
;MKKYFILFLLTAISWQLSAQKIQFDIFGHLQYESKEQRYKAYLKKDIFSNLIFSDNHNNELTFTKKYLDLKHHDLLAEEESQIDFFRNVIRKYKSDIGYKAKFEVDIFEKVVMEDNRNNKVEIGTDIFGNTTYEEKRNTERLSMKRDLSGNLEFRSGKEQAFLKRDIFNRWSYSDSSGNKFEFSDKTWKRLTQEHVTEEDILYFLVNRFLHF
;
A
#
# COMPACT_ATOMS: atom_id res chain seq x y z
N MET A 1 15.24 -49.44 -42.31
CA MET A 1 15.60 -48.09 -41.80
C MET A 1 14.33 -47.37 -41.33
N LYS A 2 13.89 -47.58 -40.08
CA LYS A 2 12.68 -46.92 -39.51
C LYS A 2 12.50 -47.19 -38.00
N LYS A 3 13.59 -47.24 -37.21
CA LYS A 3 13.49 -47.48 -35.75
C LYS A 3 14.26 -46.49 -34.87
N TYR A 4 14.98 -45.53 -35.46
CA TYR A 4 15.75 -44.52 -34.71
C TYR A 4 15.10 -43.12 -34.71
N PHE A 5 14.00 -42.91 -35.44
CA PHE A 5 13.34 -41.59 -35.50
C PHE A 5 12.46 -41.30 -34.27
N ILE A 6 12.07 -42.33 -33.50
CA ILE A 6 11.24 -42.17 -32.30
C ILE A 6 12.08 -41.79 -31.07
N LEU A 7 13.39 -42.11 -31.07
CA LEU A 7 14.25 -41.78 -29.93
C LEU A 7 14.65 -40.29 -29.88
N PHE A 8 14.61 -39.60 -31.03
CA PHE A 8 14.91 -38.16 -31.10
C PHE A 8 13.69 -37.27 -30.76
N LEU A 9 12.47 -37.84 -30.73
CA LEU A 9 11.26 -37.09 -30.34
C LEU A 9 11.03 -37.08 -28.82
N LEU A 10 11.66 -38.00 -28.08
CA LEU A 10 11.52 -38.13 -26.63
C LEU A 10 12.56 -37.34 -25.82
N THR A 11 13.62 -36.83 -26.45
CA THR A 11 14.68 -36.05 -25.79
C THR A 11 14.52 -34.53 -25.93
N ALA A 12 13.52 -34.06 -26.70
CA ALA A 12 13.17 -32.64 -26.85
C ALA A 12 12.09 -32.16 -25.86
N ILE A 13 11.66 -33.01 -24.92
CA ILE A 13 10.96 -32.56 -23.71
C ILE A 13 12.01 -32.46 -22.61
N SER A 14 13.05 -31.66 -22.84
CA SER A 14 13.87 -31.16 -21.75
C SER A 14 12.99 -30.21 -20.96
N TRP A 15 12.57 -30.67 -19.78
CA TRP A 15 11.92 -29.85 -18.78
C TRP A 15 12.68 -28.52 -18.66
N GLN A 16 12.06 -27.45 -19.12
CA GLN A 16 12.42 -26.13 -18.64
C GLN A 16 12.09 -26.13 -17.15
N LEU A 17 13.10 -26.41 -16.34
CA LEU A 17 13.13 -26.05 -14.94
C LEU A 17 13.03 -24.53 -14.90
N SER A 18 11.81 -24.00 -14.99
CA SER A 18 11.57 -22.58 -14.87
C SER A 18 11.91 -22.18 -13.44
N ALA A 19 13.10 -21.62 -13.26
CA ALA A 19 13.36 -20.77 -12.11
C ALA A 19 12.22 -19.74 -12.04
N GLN A 20 11.71 -19.46 -10.82
CA GLN A 20 10.80 -18.33 -10.62
C GLN A 20 11.47 -17.11 -11.21
N LYS A 21 10.91 -16.57 -12.30
CA LYS A 21 11.53 -15.46 -13.00
C LYS A 21 10.46 -14.43 -13.34
N ILE A 22 10.67 -13.23 -12.83
CA ILE A 22 10.05 -12.03 -13.37
C ILE A 22 10.84 -11.67 -14.62
N GLN A 23 10.15 -11.44 -15.73
CA GLN A 23 10.78 -11.07 -16.99
C GLN A 23 9.91 -10.09 -17.77
N PHE A 24 10.55 -9.27 -18.61
CA PHE A 24 9.86 -8.44 -19.58
C PHE A 24 9.44 -9.26 -20.80
N ASP A 25 8.25 -9.00 -21.32
CA ASP A 25 7.82 -9.48 -22.64
C ASP A 25 8.27 -8.53 -23.77
N ILE A 26 7.94 -8.89 -25.00
CA ILE A 26 8.34 -8.11 -26.19
C ILE A 26 7.72 -6.71 -26.25
N PHE A 27 6.71 -6.43 -25.43
CA PHE A 27 6.06 -5.12 -25.30
C PHE A 27 6.58 -4.33 -24.10
N GLY A 28 7.55 -4.87 -23.35
CA GLY A 28 8.08 -4.26 -22.14
C GLY A 28 7.14 -4.42 -20.94
N HIS A 29 6.21 -5.38 -20.94
CA HIS A 29 5.41 -5.69 -19.76
C HIS A 29 6.06 -6.76 -18.92
N LEU A 30 5.91 -6.68 -17.60
CA LEU A 30 6.44 -7.70 -16.70
C LEU A 30 5.49 -8.89 -16.59
N GLN A 31 6.06 -10.08 -16.61
CA GLN A 31 5.37 -11.35 -16.46
C GLN A 31 6.04 -12.18 -15.37
N TYR A 32 5.23 -12.88 -14.57
CA TYR A 32 5.69 -13.80 -13.54
C TYR A 32 4.99 -15.14 -13.69
N GLU A 33 5.75 -16.22 -13.55
CA GLU A 33 5.23 -17.59 -13.47
C GLU A 33 5.88 -18.33 -12.31
N SER A 34 5.07 -18.99 -11.47
CA SER A 34 5.58 -19.80 -10.37
C SER A 34 6.24 -21.09 -10.88
N LYS A 35 7.10 -21.72 -10.07
CA LYS A 35 7.85 -22.95 -10.47
C LYS A 35 6.94 -24.06 -10.99
N GLU A 36 5.76 -24.20 -10.39
CA GLU A 36 4.77 -25.22 -10.73
C GLU A 36 3.73 -24.72 -11.76
N GLN A 37 3.93 -23.52 -12.32
CA GLN A 37 3.05 -22.88 -13.30
C GLN A 37 1.60 -22.68 -12.85
N ARG A 38 1.32 -22.87 -11.55
CA ARG A 38 -0.02 -22.71 -10.96
C ARG A 38 -0.44 -21.26 -10.81
N TYR A 39 0.51 -20.34 -10.77
CA TYR A 39 0.25 -18.92 -10.61
C TYR A 39 0.98 -18.12 -11.68
N LYS A 40 0.25 -17.22 -12.33
CA LYS A 40 0.73 -16.33 -13.37
C LYS A 40 0.26 -14.92 -13.06
N ALA A 41 1.15 -13.95 -13.16
CA ALA A 41 0.82 -12.55 -12.98
C ALA A 41 1.48 -11.69 -14.07
N TYR A 42 0.90 -10.52 -14.28
CA TYR A 42 1.29 -9.57 -15.30
C TYR A 42 1.24 -8.15 -14.72
N LEU A 43 2.19 -7.30 -15.10
CA LEU A 43 2.15 -5.87 -14.86
C LEU A 43 2.36 -5.14 -16.18
N LYS A 44 1.31 -4.47 -16.64
CA LYS A 44 1.27 -3.79 -17.93
C LYS A 44 1.25 -2.29 -17.73
N LYS A 45 1.89 -1.56 -18.65
CA LYS A 45 1.76 -0.12 -18.74
C LYS A 45 0.71 0.22 -19.79
N ASP A 46 -0.32 0.98 -19.43
CA ASP A 46 -1.32 1.43 -20.40
C ASP A 46 -0.86 2.69 -21.17
N ILE A 47 -1.71 3.19 -22.06
CA ILE A 47 -1.43 4.38 -22.88
C ILE A 47 -1.30 5.69 -22.06
N PHE A 48 -1.81 5.71 -20.83
CA PHE A 48 -1.71 6.84 -19.90
C PHE A 48 -0.53 6.68 -18.94
N SER A 49 0.30 5.66 -19.14
CA SER A 49 1.40 5.29 -18.23
C SER A 49 0.93 4.85 -16.84
N ASN A 50 -0.32 4.39 -16.70
CA ASN A 50 -0.76 3.69 -15.51
C ASN A 50 -0.14 2.28 -15.50
N LEU A 51 0.08 1.73 -14.31
CA LEU A 51 0.45 0.33 -14.15
C LEU A 51 -0.79 -0.50 -13.80
N ILE A 52 -1.04 -1.54 -14.59
CA ILE A 52 -2.16 -2.47 -14.42
C ILE A 52 -1.60 -3.84 -14.07
N PHE A 53 -1.81 -4.26 -12.82
CA PHE A 53 -1.54 -5.61 -12.38
C PHE A 53 -2.73 -6.51 -12.70
N SER A 54 -2.46 -7.74 -13.15
CA SER A 54 -3.46 -8.80 -13.24
C SER A 54 -2.85 -10.18 -12.98
N ASP A 55 -3.65 -11.16 -12.56
CA ASP A 55 -3.19 -12.53 -12.38
C ASP A 55 -4.24 -13.58 -12.79
N ASN A 56 -3.87 -14.86 -12.70
CA ASN A 56 -4.76 -15.99 -12.98
C ASN A 56 -5.73 -16.34 -11.83
N HIS A 57 -5.78 -15.55 -10.76
CA HIS A 57 -6.83 -15.59 -9.74
C HIS A 57 -7.91 -14.52 -9.97
N ASN A 58 -7.90 -13.87 -11.14
CA ASN A 58 -8.79 -12.77 -11.51
C ASN A 58 -8.62 -11.53 -10.63
N ASN A 59 -7.44 -11.33 -10.03
CA ASN A 59 -7.13 -10.06 -9.38
C ASN A 59 -6.75 -9.01 -10.42
N GLU A 60 -7.11 -7.75 -10.18
CA GLU A 60 -6.79 -6.61 -11.06
C GLU A 60 -6.54 -5.35 -10.24
N LEU A 61 -5.35 -4.75 -10.36
CA LEU A 61 -5.04 -3.51 -9.62
C LEU A 61 -4.56 -2.44 -10.59
N THR A 62 -5.15 -1.25 -10.48
CA THR A 62 -4.77 -0.09 -11.30
C THR A 62 -4.06 0.94 -10.45
N PHE A 63 -2.82 1.26 -10.80
CA PHE A 63 -2.03 2.33 -10.21
C PHE A 63 -1.90 3.46 -11.22
N THR A 64 -2.56 4.58 -10.95
CA THR A 64 -2.50 5.71 -11.89
C THR A 64 -1.11 6.32 -11.94
N LYS A 65 -0.72 6.88 -13.08
CA LYS A 65 0.57 7.56 -13.22
C LYS A 65 0.80 8.60 -12.12
N LYS A 66 -0.22 9.43 -11.83
CA LYS A 66 -0.15 10.48 -10.80
C LYS A 66 0.11 9.91 -9.40
N TYR A 67 -0.52 8.78 -9.06
CA TYR A 67 -0.23 8.06 -7.81
C TYR A 67 1.20 7.54 -7.77
N LEU A 68 1.68 6.95 -8.87
CA LEU A 68 3.03 6.42 -8.96
C LEU A 68 4.08 7.53 -8.82
N ASP A 69 3.91 8.66 -9.53
CA ASP A 69 4.81 9.81 -9.46
C ASP A 69 4.92 10.35 -8.02
N LEU A 70 3.81 10.32 -7.27
CA LEU A 70 3.73 10.81 -5.89
C LEU A 70 4.30 9.83 -4.86
N LYS A 71 4.07 8.52 -5.00
CA LYS A 71 4.39 7.50 -3.98
C LYS A 71 5.61 6.64 -4.30
N HIS A 72 6.02 6.59 -5.56
CA HIS A 72 7.09 5.75 -6.06
C HIS A 72 7.92 6.55 -7.08
N HIS A 73 8.59 7.59 -6.59
CA HIS A 73 9.44 8.44 -7.42
C HIS A 73 10.41 7.56 -8.24
N ASP A 74 10.58 7.88 -9.52
CA ASP A 74 11.43 7.16 -10.46
C ASP A 74 11.10 5.68 -10.72
N LEU A 75 9.95 5.17 -10.26
CA LEU A 75 9.56 3.77 -10.49
C LEU A 75 9.62 3.38 -11.96
N LEU A 76 9.18 4.27 -12.85
CA LEU A 76 9.14 4.00 -14.29
C LEU A 76 10.48 4.27 -14.99
N ALA A 77 11.48 4.83 -14.30
CA ALA A 77 12.79 5.15 -14.87
C ALA A 77 13.73 3.94 -14.84
N GLU A 78 13.60 3.06 -13.84
CA GLU A 78 14.52 1.95 -13.62
C GLU A 78 13.81 0.59 -13.70
N GLU A 79 14.37 -0.34 -14.47
CA GLU A 79 13.81 -1.70 -14.63
C GLU A 79 13.75 -2.46 -13.30
N GLU A 80 14.80 -2.36 -12.47
CA GLU A 80 14.86 -3.07 -11.18
C GLU A 80 13.76 -2.57 -10.23
N SER A 81 13.51 -1.26 -10.20
CA SER A 81 12.43 -0.66 -9.41
C SER A 81 11.06 -1.20 -9.84
N GLN A 82 10.82 -1.38 -11.14
CA GLN A 82 9.58 -1.98 -11.66
C GLN A 82 9.45 -3.45 -11.26
N ILE A 83 10.55 -4.20 -11.34
CA ILE A 83 10.62 -5.61 -10.94
C ILE A 83 10.31 -5.76 -9.44
N ASP A 84 10.90 -4.91 -8.61
CA ASP A 84 10.69 -4.90 -7.15
C ASP A 84 9.25 -4.54 -6.79
N PHE A 85 8.70 -3.50 -7.43
CA PHE A 85 7.30 -3.14 -7.29
C PHE A 85 6.38 -4.30 -7.67
N PHE A 86 6.62 -4.93 -8.83
CA PHE A 86 5.82 -6.06 -9.28
C PHE A 86 5.89 -7.25 -8.31
N ARG A 87 7.10 -7.57 -7.83
CA ARG A 87 7.33 -8.62 -6.82
C ARG A 87 6.55 -8.34 -5.54
N ASN A 88 6.51 -7.09 -5.10
CA ASN A 88 5.76 -6.67 -3.92
C ASN A 88 4.25 -6.79 -4.11
N VAL A 89 3.72 -6.37 -5.27
CA VAL A 89 2.30 -6.53 -5.60
C VAL A 89 1.91 -8.01 -5.63
N ILE A 90 2.70 -8.87 -6.31
CA ILE A 90 2.48 -10.33 -6.31
C ILE A 90 2.47 -10.87 -4.86
N ARG A 91 3.49 -10.55 -4.07
CA ARG A 91 3.59 -11.04 -2.69
C ARG A 91 2.38 -10.66 -1.85
N LYS A 92 1.85 -9.45 -2.04
CA LYS A 92 0.71 -8.92 -1.29
C LYS A 92 -0.61 -9.60 -1.69
N TYR A 93 -0.85 -9.79 -2.99
CA TYR A 93 -2.18 -10.18 -3.50
C TYR A 93 -2.28 -11.59 -4.06
N LYS A 94 -1.19 -12.37 -4.15
CA LYS A 94 -1.23 -13.74 -4.72
C LYS A 94 -2.24 -14.70 -4.07
N SER A 95 -2.60 -14.45 -2.81
CA SER A 95 -3.54 -15.26 -2.04
C SER A 95 -4.98 -14.78 -2.18
N ASP A 96 -5.20 -13.60 -2.75
CA ASP A 96 -6.54 -13.09 -3.03
C ASP A 96 -7.12 -13.73 -4.29
N ILE A 97 -8.44 -13.74 -4.37
CA ILE A 97 -9.21 -14.21 -5.52
C ILE A 97 -10.21 -13.12 -5.90
N GLY A 98 -10.23 -12.73 -7.17
CA GLY A 98 -11.16 -11.73 -7.68
C GLY A 98 -11.01 -10.33 -7.07
N TYR A 99 -9.89 -10.01 -6.43
CA TYR A 99 -9.66 -8.72 -5.79
C TYR A 99 -9.38 -7.64 -6.81
N LYS A 100 -10.09 -6.51 -6.70
CA LYS A 100 -9.90 -5.37 -7.58
C LYS A 100 -9.68 -4.12 -6.77
N ALA A 101 -8.65 -3.34 -7.12
CA ALA A 101 -8.36 -2.09 -6.42
C ALA A 101 -7.81 -1.02 -7.36
N LYS A 102 -8.06 0.24 -7.00
CA LYS A 102 -7.60 1.42 -7.74
C LYS A 102 -6.87 2.36 -6.78
N PHE A 103 -5.70 2.82 -7.22
CA PHE A 103 -4.82 3.73 -6.48
C PHE A 103 -4.62 4.98 -7.33
N GLU A 104 -5.15 6.09 -6.85
CA GLU A 104 -5.14 7.34 -7.59
C GLU A 104 -4.86 8.57 -6.74
N VAL A 105 -4.63 9.68 -7.45
CA VAL A 105 -4.68 11.01 -6.85
C VAL A 105 -5.82 11.75 -7.54
N ASP A 106 -6.79 12.21 -6.75
CA ASP A 106 -7.98 12.87 -7.25
C ASP A 106 -7.70 14.32 -7.71
N ILE A 107 -8.78 15.02 -8.07
CA ILE A 107 -8.74 16.41 -8.54
C ILE A 107 -8.41 17.43 -7.44
N PHE A 108 -8.49 17.03 -6.17
CA PHE A 108 -8.17 17.84 -5.00
C PHE A 108 -6.79 17.47 -4.41
N GLU A 109 -5.95 16.79 -5.19
CA GLU A 109 -4.63 16.31 -4.78
C GLU A 109 -4.68 15.32 -3.58
N LYS A 110 -5.82 14.66 -3.35
CA LYS A 110 -5.92 13.59 -2.36
C LYS A 110 -5.52 12.26 -2.97
N VAL A 111 -4.72 11.50 -2.24
CA VAL A 111 -4.50 10.08 -2.54
C VAL A 111 -5.76 9.31 -2.18
N VAL A 112 -6.31 8.57 -3.13
CA VAL A 112 -7.49 7.73 -2.96
C VAL A 112 -7.13 6.29 -3.31
N MET A 113 -7.43 5.37 -2.40
CA MET A 113 -7.30 3.93 -2.62
C MET A 113 -8.65 3.28 -2.36
N GLU A 114 -9.22 2.59 -3.33
CA GLU A 114 -10.51 1.92 -3.19
C GLU A 114 -10.48 0.52 -3.77
N ASP A 115 -11.31 -0.38 -3.22
CA ASP A 115 -11.39 -1.76 -3.68
C ASP A 115 -12.81 -2.28 -3.87
N ASN A 116 -12.93 -3.43 -4.54
CA ASN A 116 -14.20 -4.12 -4.76
C ASN A 116 -14.74 -4.85 -3.53
N ARG A 117 -14.13 -4.65 -2.35
CA ARG A 117 -14.60 -5.13 -1.05
C ARG A 117 -15.16 -3.97 -0.21
N ASN A 118 -15.46 -2.83 -0.85
CA ASN A 118 -16.04 -1.64 -0.22
C ASN A 118 -15.13 -1.01 0.85
N ASN A 119 -13.82 -1.21 0.72
CA ASN A 119 -12.83 -0.44 1.46
C ASN A 119 -12.42 0.80 0.67
N LYS A 120 -12.19 1.90 1.39
CA LYS A 120 -11.70 3.16 0.81
C LYS A 120 -10.79 3.88 1.78
N VAL A 121 -9.65 4.36 1.32
CA VAL A 121 -8.72 5.22 2.06
C VAL A 121 -8.54 6.52 1.28
N GLU A 122 -8.65 7.64 1.98
CA GLU A 122 -8.35 8.98 1.47
C GLU A 122 -7.29 9.63 2.35
N ILE A 123 -6.23 10.15 1.73
CA ILE A 123 -5.18 10.90 2.40
C ILE A 123 -4.99 12.20 1.65
N GLY A 124 -5.11 13.33 2.33
CA GLY A 124 -5.00 14.63 1.69
C GLY A 124 -4.75 15.74 2.68
N THR A 125 -5.08 16.95 2.28
CA THR A 125 -4.87 18.15 3.09
C THR A 125 -6.19 18.88 3.27
N ASP A 126 -6.46 19.38 4.48
CA ASP A 126 -7.61 20.24 4.75
C ASP A 126 -7.39 21.68 4.22
N ILE A 127 -8.38 22.54 4.37
CA ILE A 127 -8.33 23.94 3.93
C ILE A 127 -7.30 24.79 4.69
N PHE A 128 -6.75 24.28 5.79
CA PHE A 128 -5.75 24.95 6.63
C PHE A 128 -4.34 24.41 6.40
N GLY A 129 -4.16 23.48 5.46
CA GLY A 129 -2.85 22.89 5.18
C GLY A 129 -2.50 21.67 6.05
N ASN A 130 -3.43 21.16 6.86
CA ASN A 130 -3.16 20.00 7.71
C ASN A 130 -3.44 18.68 7.00
N THR A 131 -2.61 17.67 7.25
CA THR A 131 -2.86 16.31 6.76
C THR A 131 -4.16 15.74 7.34
N THR A 132 -4.93 15.08 6.48
CA THR A 132 -6.14 14.36 6.83
C THR A 132 -6.01 12.92 6.36
N TYR A 133 -6.53 12.00 7.17
CA TYR A 133 -6.65 10.58 6.87
C TYR A 133 -8.09 10.17 7.13
N GLU A 134 -8.71 9.55 6.14
CA GLU A 134 -10.02 8.91 6.28
C GLU A 134 -9.94 7.49 5.72
N GLU A 135 -10.49 6.54 6.46
CA GLU A 135 -10.57 5.16 6.04
C GLU A 135 -11.95 4.61 6.34
N LYS A 136 -12.52 3.93 5.35
CA LYS A 136 -13.75 3.18 5.45
C LYS A 136 -13.42 1.71 5.21
N ARG A 137 -13.75 0.86 6.18
CA ARG A 137 -13.71 -0.60 6.04
C ARG A 137 -15.07 -1.15 6.42
N ASN A 138 -15.80 -1.70 5.44
CA ASN A 138 -17.18 -2.16 5.66
C ASN A 138 -18.07 -1.05 6.27
N THR A 139 -18.52 -1.25 7.52
CA THR A 139 -19.34 -0.31 8.30
C THR A 139 -18.51 0.63 9.18
N GLU A 140 -17.23 0.34 9.35
CA GLU A 140 -16.33 1.10 10.21
C GLU A 140 -15.73 2.27 9.44
N ARG A 141 -15.60 3.40 10.15
CA ARG A 141 -14.94 4.60 9.66
C ARG A 141 -13.90 5.03 10.68
N LEU A 142 -12.69 5.20 10.17
CA LEU A 142 -11.56 5.73 10.88
C LEU A 142 -11.21 7.09 10.28
N SER A 143 -10.92 8.07 11.13
CA SER A 143 -10.42 9.37 10.69
C SER A 143 -9.34 9.89 11.61
N MET A 144 -8.35 10.57 11.05
CA MET A 144 -7.35 11.33 11.78
C MET A 144 -7.17 12.70 11.15
N LYS A 145 -7.22 13.76 11.97
CA LYS A 145 -7.14 15.15 11.52
C LYS A 145 -6.67 16.07 12.64
N ARG A 146 -6.30 17.29 12.28
CA ARG A 146 -6.04 18.38 13.24
C ARG A 146 -7.30 19.19 13.52
N ASP A 147 -7.43 19.64 14.76
CA ASP A 147 -8.39 20.68 15.15
C ASP A 147 -7.79 22.09 14.93
N LEU A 148 -8.62 23.11 15.15
CA LEU A 148 -8.21 24.52 14.98
C LEU A 148 -7.14 24.97 16.00
N SER A 149 -6.93 24.21 17.07
CA SER A 149 -5.89 24.46 18.06
C SER A 149 -4.59 23.71 17.74
N GLY A 150 -4.54 22.99 16.61
CA GLY A 150 -3.40 22.19 16.17
C GLY A 150 -3.29 20.83 16.87
N ASN A 151 -4.27 20.43 17.68
CA ASN A 151 -4.29 19.11 18.31
C ASN A 151 -4.69 18.06 17.29
N LEU A 152 -4.12 16.87 17.40
CA LEU A 152 -4.52 15.73 16.59
C LEU A 152 -5.63 14.95 17.27
N GLU A 153 -6.61 14.58 16.46
CA GLU A 153 -7.75 13.76 16.85
C GLU A 153 -7.81 12.52 15.96
N PHE A 154 -7.94 11.37 16.60
CA PHE A 154 -8.25 10.08 15.99
C PHE A 154 -9.67 9.67 16.39
N ARG A 155 -10.42 9.10 15.43
CA ARG A 155 -11.75 8.53 15.67
C ARG A 155 -11.88 7.21 14.93
N SER A 156 -12.40 6.19 15.58
CA SER A 156 -12.83 4.92 14.97
C SER A 156 -14.12 4.44 15.65
N GLY A 157 -15.27 4.66 15.01
CA GLY A 157 -16.57 4.37 15.64
C GLY A 157 -16.78 5.13 16.95
N LYS A 158 -16.84 4.41 18.08
CA LYS A 158 -16.95 5.01 19.43
C LYS A 158 -15.59 5.38 20.02
N GLU A 159 -14.51 4.80 19.49
CA GLU A 159 -13.17 4.99 20.00
C GLU A 159 -12.56 6.31 19.50
N GLN A 160 -11.85 6.98 20.38
CA GLN A 160 -11.27 8.30 20.14
C GLN A 160 -9.92 8.41 20.85
N ALA A 161 -8.96 9.06 20.22
CA ALA A 161 -7.71 9.45 20.86
C ALA A 161 -7.31 10.86 20.47
N PHE A 162 -6.54 11.49 21.34
CA PHE A 162 -6.07 12.86 21.16
C PHE A 162 -4.59 12.93 21.49
N LEU A 163 -3.84 13.63 20.64
CA LEU A 163 -2.47 14.04 20.90
C LEU A 163 -2.45 15.57 20.90
N LYS A 164 -2.16 16.15 22.06
CA LYS A 164 -2.30 17.59 22.33
C LYS A 164 -0.99 18.19 22.79
N ARG A 165 -0.76 19.46 22.46
CA ARG A 165 0.35 20.25 22.97
C ARG A 165 -0.17 21.39 23.83
N ASP A 166 0.31 21.48 25.07
CA ASP A 166 -0.07 22.57 25.97
C ASP A 166 0.70 23.88 25.65
N ILE A 167 0.34 24.96 26.36
CA ILE A 167 0.98 26.28 26.21
C ILE A 167 2.46 26.32 26.65
N PHE A 168 2.93 25.28 27.32
CA PHE A 168 4.32 25.11 27.75
C PHE A 168 5.09 24.15 26.82
N ASN A 169 4.53 23.84 25.64
CA ASN A 169 5.07 22.91 24.66
C ASN A 169 5.18 21.46 25.13
N ARG A 170 4.43 21.07 26.17
CA ARG A 170 4.39 19.67 26.63
C ARG A 170 3.32 18.90 25.87
N TRP A 171 3.70 17.73 25.38
CA TRP A 171 2.81 16.84 24.66
C TRP A 171 2.10 15.89 25.60
N SER A 172 0.84 15.61 25.30
CA SER A 172 0.00 14.68 26.06
C SER A 172 -0.85 13.82 25.13
N TYR A 173 -1.06 12.57 25.52
CA TYR A 173 -1.95 11.63 24.87
C TYR A 173 -3.11 11.29 25.80
N SER A 174 -4.30 11.14 25.22
CA SER A 174 -5.46 10.60 25.92
C SER A 174 -6.38 9.84 24.98
N ASP A 175 -7.07 8.80 25.46
CA ASP A 175 -8.05 8.05 24.66
C ASP A 175 -9.34 7.69 25.40
N SER A 176 -10.31 7.15 24.65
CA SER A 176 -11.61 6.67 25.13
C SER A 176 -11.53 5.45 26.04
N SER A 177 -10.43 4.69 25.98
CA SER A 177 -10.14 3.58 26.91
C SER A 177 -9.64 4.05 28.28
N GLY A 178 -9.45 5.37 28.45
CA GLY A 178 -9.05 5.98 29.71
C GLY A 178 -7.53 6.11 29.89
N ASN A 179 -6.72 5.75 28.89
CA ASN A 179 -5.29 5.98 28.94
C ASN A 179 -5.00 7.48 28.87
N LYS A 180 -4.09 7.98 29.72
CA LYS A 180 -3.64 9.37 29.74
C LYS A 180 -2.18 9.46 30.13
N PHE A 181 -1.36 10.09 29.29
CA PHE A 181 0.07 10.26 29.54
C PHE A 181 0.54 11.65 29.12
N GLU A 182 1.46 12.24 29.89
CA GLU A 182 2.25 13.40 29.48
C GLU A 182 3.66 12.94 29.13
N PHE A 183 4.23 13.52 28.07
CA PHE A 183 5.56 13.16 27.62
C PHE A 183 6.59 14.15 28.18
N SER A 184 7.64 13.62 28.81
CA SER A 184 8.85 14.42 29.05
C SER A 184 9.51 14.80 27.73
N ASP A 185 10.26 15.90 27.69
CA ASP A 185 11.00 16.34 26.50
C ASP A 185 11.90 15.23 25.93
N LYS A 186 12.51 14.43 26.81
CA LYS A 186 13.35 13.29 26.42
C LYS A 186 12.53 12.20 25.72
N THR A 187 11.35 11.88 26.24
CA THR A 187 10.45 10.87 25.64
C THR A 187 9.92 11.36 24.30
N TRP A 188 9.49 12.62 24.24
CA TRP A 188 8.97 13.23 23.02
C TRP A 188 10.04 13.26 21.92
N LYS A 189 11.27 13.67 22.27
CA LYS A 189 12.40 13.67 21.33
C LYS A 189 12.64 12.29 20.72
N ARG A 190 12.55 11.22 21.52
CA ARG A 190 12.69 9.85 21.00
C ARG A 190 11.56 9.50 20.03
N LEU A 191 10.31 9.84 20.36
CA LEU A 191 9.18 9.61 19.45
C LEU A 191 9.38 10.32 18.11
N THR A 192 9.83 11.57 18.12
CA THR A 192 10.13 12.32 16.88
C THR A 192 11.37 11.83 16.11
N GLN A 193 12.22 11.01 16.73
CA GLN A 193 13.34 10.35 16.03
C GLN A 193 12.89 9.06 15.35
N GLU A 194 11.92 8.36 15.94
CA GLU A 194 11.39 7.10 15.43
C GLU A 194 10.26 7.30 14.41
N HIS A 195 9.52 8.41 14.51
CA HIS A 195 8.35 8.74 13.69
C HIS A 195 8.53 10.09 13.01
N VAL A 196 8.21 10.16 11.71
CA VAL A 196 8.45 11.34 10.88
C VAL A 196 7.50 12.48 11.22
N THR A 197 6.24 12.16 11.53
CA THR A 197 5.18 13.14 11.79
C THR A 197 4.47 12.91 13.13
N GLU A 198 3.77 13.93 13.62
CA GLU A 198 2.96 13.79 14.83
C GLU A 198 1.76 12.86 14.60
N GLU A 199 1.25 12.81 13.37
CA GLU A 199 0.25 11.86 12.88
C GLU A 199 0.76 10.42 13.02
N ASP A 200 2.02 10.15 12.63
CA ASP A 200 2.65 8.83 12.81
C ASP A 200 2.78 8.47 14.29
N ILE A 201 3.11 9.44 15.14
CA ILE A 201 3.18 9.25 16.60
C ILE A 201 1.79 8.92 17.15
N LEU A 202 0.75 9.68 16.79
CA LEU A 202 -0.61 9.39 17.23
C LEU A 202 -1.05 8.00 16.76
N TYR A 203 -0.80 7.65 15.50
CA TYR A 203 -1.12 6.33 14.96
C TYR A 203 -0.39 5.21 15.72
N PHE A 204 0.89 5.39 16.07
CA PHE A 204 1.64 4.46 16.91
C PHE A 204 1.00 4.30 18.29
N LEU A 205 0.67 5.41 18.98
CA LEU A 205 0.07 5.39 20.31
C LEU A 205 -1.31 4.72 20.29
N VAL A 206 -2.13 5.05 19.29
CA VAL A 206 -3.44 4.46 19.06
C VAL A 206 -3.31 2.94 18.91
N ASN A 207 -2.48 2.44 17.99
CA ASN A 207 -2.28 0.99 17.83
C ASN A 207 -1.72 0.29 19.08
N ARG A 208 -0.99 1.03 19.93
CA ARG A 208 -0.36 0.49 21.12
C ARG A 208 -1.28 0.44 22.33
N PHE A 209 -2.16 1.44 22.49
CA PHE A 209 -2.91 1.67 23.73
C PHE A 209 -4.43 1.67 23.54
N LEU A 210 -4.91 2.12 22.38
CA LEU A 210 -6.31 2.08 22.00
C LEU A 210 -6.54 0.77 21.23
N HIS A 211 -7.05 -0.25 21.90
CA HIS A 211 -7.47 -1.47 21.21
C HIS A 211 -8.81 -1.19 20.53
N PHE A 212 -8.83 -1.12 19.19
CA PHE A 212 -10.02 -0.93 18.36
C PHE A 212 -9.99 -1.89 17.17
#